data_AF-A0AA35G6Z7-F1
#
_entry.id   AF-A0AA35G6Z7-F1
#
_cell.length_a   1.000
_cell.length_b   1.000
_cell.length_c   1.000
_cell.angle_alpha   90.00
_cell.angle_beta   90.00
_cell.angle_gamma   90.00
#
_symmetry.space_group_name_H-M   'P 1'
#
loop_
_entity.id
_entity.type
_entity.pdbx_description
1 polymer ?
#
loop_
_entity_poly.entity_id
_entity_poly.type
_entity_poly.pdbx_seq_one_letter_code
_entity_poly.pdbx_strand_id
1 'polypeptide(L)' 'MLYKLGALLIALAAAAYSVNYARWALRQRLLRGAAGLLVLAAASLGLPLYLLITR' A
#
# COMPACT_ATOMS: atom_id res chain seq x y z
N MET A 1 -9.10 -19.82 -4.69
CA MET A 1 -8.47 -19.34 -3.43
C MET A 1 -7.04 -18.88 -3.61
N LEU A 2 -6.17 -19.64 -4.30
CA LEU A 2 -4.75 -19.28 -4.50
C LEU A 2 -4.54 -17.87 -5.09
N TYR A 3 -5.36 -17.48 -6.08
CA TYR A 3 -5.32 -16.16 -6.71
C TYR A 3 -5.70 -15.00 -5.76
N LYS A 4 -6.61 -15.24 -4.80
CA LYS A 4 -6.99 -14.24 -3.79
C LYS A 4 -5.84 -14.01 -2.80
N LEU A 5 -5.18 -15.09 -2.39
CA LEU A 5 -3.99 -15.04 -1.52
C LEU A 5 -2.81 -14.37 -2.22
N GLY A 6 -2.55 -14.70 -3.49
CA GLY A 6 -1.50 -14.04 -4.28
C GLY A 6 -1.75 -12.54 -4.43
N ALA A 7 -2.97 -12.13 -4.74
CA ALA A 7 -3.34 -10.71 -4.82
C ALA A 7 -3.16 -9.98 -3.47
N LEU A 8 -3.52 -10.62 -2.36
CA LEU A 8 -3.35 -10.06 -1.02
C LEU A 8 -1.87 -9.89 -0.65
N LEU A 9 -1.03 -10.87 -1.00
CA LEU A 9 0.42 -10.80 -0.77
C LEU A 9 1.09 -9.71 -1.60
N ILE A 10 0.70 -9.55 -2.87
CA ILE A 10 1.20 -8.47 -3.74
C ILE A 10 0.78 -7.11 -3.19
N ALA A 11 -0.47 -6.98 -2.75
CA ALA A 11 -0.99 -5.76 -2.12
C ALA A 11 -0.22 -5.41 -0.83
N LEU A 12 0.04 -6.40 0.02
CA LEU A 12 0.85 -6.24 1.24
C LEU A 12 2.28 -5.81 0.93
N ALA A 13 2.92 -6.45 -0.06
CA ALA A 13 4.27 -6.10 -0.48
C ALA A 13 4.34 -4.67 -1.03
N ALA A 14 3.38 -4.27 -1.87
CA ALA A 14 3.29 -2.91 -2.41
C ALA A 14 3.07 -1.86 -1.31
N ALA A 15 2.21 -2.15 -0.34
CA ALA A 15 1.96 -1.25 0.79
C ALA A 15 3.19 -1.11 1.69
N ALA A 16 3.85 -2.22 2.03
CA ALA A 16 5.07 -2.22 2.83
C ALA A 16 6.20 -1.43 2.13
N TYR A 17 6.38 -1.64 0.82
CA TYR A 17 7.35 -0.90 0.01
C TYR A 17 7.04 0.61 0.00
N SER A 18 5.78 0.97 -0.23
CA SER A 18 5.34 2.37 -0.27
C SER A 18 5.54 3.07 1.08
N VAL A 19 5.26 2.41 2.21
CA VAL A 19 5.53 2.95 3.56
C VAL A 19 7.03 3.13 3.80
N ASN A 20 7.85 2.18 3.37
CA ASN A 20 9.30 2.32 3.52
C ASN A 20 9.83 3.52 2.74
N TYR A 21 9.34 3.71 1.51
CA TYR A 21 9.71 4.83 0.68
C TYR A 21 9.15 6.15 1.22
N ALA A 22 7.95 6.15 1.80
CA ALA A 22 7.39 7.32 2.47
C ALA A 22 8.27 7.77 3.64
N ARG A 23 8.76 6.82 4.44
CA ARG A 23 9.69 7.08 5.54
C ARG A 23 11.01 7.66 5.05
N TRP A 24 11.55 7.16 3.93
CA TRP A 24 12.71 7.76 3.29
C TRP A 24 12.41 9.19 2.80
N ALA A 25 11.28 9.41 2.14
CA ALA A 25 10.86 10.72 1.64
C ALA A 25 10.66 11.74 2.77
N LEU A 26 10.11 11.31 3.92
CA LEU A 26 10.00 12.12 5.13
C LEU A 26 11.37 12.58 5.65
N ARG A 27 12.37 11.69 5.65
CA ARG A 27 13.76 12.04 6.04
C ARG A 27 14.36 13.08 5.10
N GLN A 28 14.02 13.03 3.82
CA GLN A 28 14.44 14.01 2.81
C GLN A 28 13.59 15.28 2.77
N ARG A 29 12.64 15.45 3.71
CA ARG A 29 11.66 16.56 3.74
C ARG A 29 10.77 16.66 2.49
N LEU A 30 10.63 15.57 1.74
CA LEU A 30 9.74 15.46 0.57
C LEU A 30 8.31 15.16 1.03
N LEU A 31 7.69 16.10 1.75
CA LEU A 31 6.40 15.89 2.44
C LEU A 31 5.26 15.51 1.50
N ARG A 32 5.18 16.14 0.32
CA ARG A 32 4.16 15.81 -0.70
C ARG A 32 4.35 14.40 -1.26
N GLY A 33 5.61 14.00 -1.50
CA GLY A 33 5.95 12.66 -1.97
C GLY A 33 5.61 11.60 -0.91
N ALA A 34 5.96 11.86 0.35
CA ALA A 34 5.60 10.99 1.47
C ALA A 34 4.08 10.84 1.62
N ALA A 35 3.31 11.93 1.54
CA ALA A 35 1.86 11.88 1.60
C ALA A 35 1.27 11.03 0.46
N GLY A 36 1.74 11.22 -0.78
CA GLY A 36 1.32 10.41 -1.91
C GLY A 36 1.61 8.92 -1.74
N LEU A 37 2.78 8.58 -1.18
CA LEU A 37 3.17 7.20 -0.90
C LEU A 37 2.34 6.55 0.22
N LEU A 38 1.95 7.31 1.24
CA LEU A 38 1.06 6.82 2.30
C LEU A 38 -0.36 6.58 1.77
N VAL A 39 -0.88 7.48 0.94
CA VAL A 39 -2.17 7.29 0.27
C VAL A 39 -2.13 6.06 -0.64
N LEU A 40 -1.04 5.88 -1.39
CA LEU A 40 -0.84 4.71 -2.24
C LEU A 40 -0.83 3.42 -1.41
N ALA A 41 -0.10 3.39 -0.29
CA ALA A 41 -0.07 2.25 0.61
C ALA A 41 -1.47 1.90 1.15
N ALA A 42 -2.24 2.91 1.58
CA ALA A 42 -3.60 2.72 2.06
C ALA A 42 -4.53 2.20 0.94
N ALA A 43 -4.43 2.73 -0.28
CA ALA A 43 -5.22 2.27 -1.41
C ALA A 43 -4.87 0.83 -1.84
N SER A 44 -3.57 0.47 -1.81
CA SER A 44 -3.09 -0.88 -2.12
C SER A 44 -3.68 -1.93 -1.20
N LEU A 45 -3.96 -1.61 0.07
CA LEU A 45 -4.62 -2.53 1.01
C LEU A 45 -6.14 -2.39 1.03
N GLY A 46 -6.65 -1.16 0.96
CA GLY A 46 -8.07 -0.85 1.07
C GLY A 46 -8.89 -1.46 -0.06
N LEU A 47 -8.41 -1.39 -1.31
CA LEU A 47 -9.11 -1.95 -2.46
C LEU A 47 -9.27 -3.48 -2.38
N PRO A 48 -8.22 -4.29 -2.13
CA PRO A 48 -8.39 -5.74 -2.00
C PRO A 48 -9.17 -6.14 -0.75
N LEU A 49 -9.03 -5.43 0.38
CA LEU A 49 -9.86 -5.68 1.57
C LEU A 49 -11.33 -5.41 1.29
N TYR A 50 -11.66 -4.28 0.66
CA TYR A 50 -13.02 -3.96 0.28
C TYR A 50 -13.59 -5.03 -0.66
N LEU A 51 -12.86 -5.42 -1.70
CA LEU A 51 -13.29 -6.48 -2.60
C LEU A 51 -13.45 -7.84 -1.89
N LEU A 52 -12.65 -8.13 -0.87
CA LEU A 52 -12.76 -9.37 -0.08
C LEU A 52 -13.97 -9.36 0.86
N ILE A 53 -14.31 -8.21 1.45
CA ILE A 53 -15.43 -8.06 2.39
C ILE A 53 -16.76 -8.01 1.64
N THR A 54 -16.80 -7.35 0.48
CA THR A 54 -18.05 -7.10 -0.25
C THR A 54 -18.40 -8.19 -1.27
N ARG A 55 -17.52 -9.17 -1.52
CA ARG A 55 -17.77 -10.33 -2.41
C ARG A 55 -17.47 -11.66 -1.74
#